data_AF-C3XQ22-F1
#
_entry.id   AF-C3XQ22-F1
#
_cell.length_a   1.000
_cell.length_b   1.000
_cell.length_c   1.000
_cell.angle_alpha   90.00
_cell.angle_beta   90.00
_cell.angle_gamma   90.00
#
_symmetry.space_group_name_H-M   'P 1'
#
loop_
_entity.id
_entity.type
_entity.pdbx_description
1 polymer ?
#
loop_
_entity_poly.entity_id
_entity_poly.type
_entity_poly.pdbx_seq_one_letter_code
_entity_poly.pdbx_strand_id
1 'polypeptide(L)'
;MEKTKAPSFVQPNLTDCHPSPSLVHLFRRHRILQSPMYLVRWIYALVYSLYLMLFVRAPNDSDVVEYIETTTLAMLIRPASNGRSDEYDITVNDCKLRATGDYELKSLSLRYKNGKNGAQILHFTRNGVEVGDMSQIFSTFYFYHIYSFHPKIHSFSNGVVRYIVDHDVKTLLESTYTSIPLHYSLLHSSVSPLQWEGAVSTRLGYGGSCIRESVVEESKNMDDLKLHQATFRWNAHGEDTFVFKLFRMKQALQDVMERHGIDQNLLEGLFNHTILHSLDHHQSSQQLRLRFALHPWETGCTTYQAFNTSVFRVLMTGPTLNPLAPNTLRSINKPFYQDLYRELKKVDPNLVDVVTASVMY
;
A
#
# COMPACT_ATOMS: atom_id res chain seq x y z
N MET A 1 -7.86 -2.96 -44.45
CA MET A 1 -7.17 -3.20 -43.16
C MET A 1 -7.46 -2.01 -42.27
N GLU A 2 -8.40 -2.15 -41.33
CA GLU A 2 -8.59 -1.16 -40.27
C GLU A 2 -7.31 -1.11 -39.43
N LYS A 3 -6.77 0.10 -39.23
CA LYS A 3 -5.70 0.33 -38.26
C LYS A 3 -6.26 -0.02 -36.89
N THR A 4 -5.81 -1.13 -36.32
CA THR A 4 -5.98 -1.46 -34.92
C THR A 4 -5.51 -0.25 -34.10
N LYS A 5 -6.45 0.37 -33.38
CA LYS A 5 -6.13 1.37 -32.35
C LYS A 5 -5.09 0.72 -31.42
N ALA A 6 -3.96 1.39 -31.22
CA ALA A 6 -2.99 0.98 -30.21
C ALA A 6 -3.72 0.71 -28.88
N PRO A 7 -3.38 -0.35 -28.13
CA PRO A 7 -4.01 -0.61 -26.84
C PRO A 7 -3.85 0.62 -25.96
N SER A 8 -4.97 1.17 -25.46
CA SER A 8 -4.91 2.30 -24.55
C SER A 8 -4.22 1.84 -23.27
N PHE A 9 -3.07 2.43 -22.97
CA PHE A 9 -2.41 2.28 -21.68
C PHE A 9 -3.44 2.41 -20.55
N VAL A 10 -3.44 1.47 -19.62
CA VAL A 10 -4.34 1.50 -18.46
C VAL A 10 -3.98 2.72 -17.62
N GLN A 11 -4.76 3.78 -17.76
CA GLN A 11 -4.54 5.04 -17.04
C GLN A 11 -4.86 4.84 -15.55
N PRO A 12 -3.94 5.19 -14.63
CA PRO A 12 -4.19 5.10 -13.20
C PRO A 12 -5.29 6.08 -12.80
N ASN A 13 -6.33 5.61 -12.14
CA ASN A 13 -7.43 6.47 -11.67
C ASN A 13 -8.12 5.87 -10.45
N LEU A 14 -7.87 6.47 -9.27
CA LEU A 14 -8.47 6.03 -8.02
C LEU A 14 -10.00 6.26 -7.98
N THR A 15 -10.48 7.30 -8.67
CA THR A 15 -11.91 7.67 -8.68
C THR A 15 -12.76 6.82 -9.62
N ASP A 16 -12.13 6.03 -10.48
CA ASP A 16 -12.81 5.19 -11.45
C ASP A 16 -13.34 3.89 -10.84
N CYS A 17 -14.18 4.02 -9.81
CA CYS A 17 -14.71 2.89 -9.03
C CYS A 17 -16.25 2.85 -9.00
N HIS A 18 -16.94 3.68 -9.77
CA HIS A 18 -18.40 3.62 -9.84
C HIS A 18 -18.90 2.31 -10.47
N PRO A 19 -19.97 1.69 -9.93
CA PRO A 19 -20.56 0.48 -10.49
C PRO A 19 -21.01 0.68 -11.95
N SER A 20 -20.60 -0.22 -12.84
CA SER A 20 -21.13 -0.35 -14.21
C SER A 20 -21.93 -1.66 -14.35
N PRO A 21 -22.73 -1.83 -15.42
CA PRO A 21 -23.38 -3.10 -15.72
C PRO A 21 -22.38 -4.27 -15.80
N SER A 22 -21.20 -4.06 -16.39
CA SER A 22 -20.15 -5.08 -16.48
C SER A 22 -19.56 -5.48 -15.12
N LEU A 23 -19.60 -4.60 -14.11
CA LEU A 23 -18.98 -4.80 -12.80
C LEU A 23 -19.98 -5.10 -11.67
N VAL A 24 -21.30 -5.02 -11.91
CA VAL A 24 -22.33 -5.16 -10.85
C VAL A 24 -22.22 -6.47 -10.07
N HIS A 25 -21.78 -7.53 -10.73
CA HIS A 25 -21.60 -8.85 -10.12
C HIS A 25 -20.49 -8.85 -9.06
N LEU A 26 -19.40 -8.09 -9.26
CA LEU A 26 -18.30 -7.94 -8.31
C LEU A 26 -18.77 -7.24 -7.03
N PHE A 27 -19.57 -6.17 -7.16
CA PHE A 27 -20.17 -5.46 -6.01
C PHE A 27 -21.08 -6.37 -5.18
N ARG A 28 -21.95 -7.13 -5.85
CA ARG A 28 -22.85 -8.09 -5.17
C ARG A 28 -22.05 -9.14 -4.43
N ARG A 29 -21.05 -9.73 -5.09
CA ARG A 29 -20.17 -10.75 -4.50
C ARG A 29 -19.40 -10.20 -3.31
N HIS A 30 -18.78 -9.02 -3.44
CA HIS A 30 -18.03 -8.37 -2.37
C HIS A 30 -18.94 -8.15 -1.15
N ARG A 31 -20.13 -7.59 -1.33
CA ARG A 31 -21.09 -7.37 -0.22
C ARG A 31 -21.50 -8.67 0.48
N ILE A 32 -21.80 -9.73 -0.28
CA ILE A 32 -22.23 -11.01 0.30
C ILE A 32 -21.09 -11.67 1.10
N LEU A 33 -19.88 -11.69 0.54
CA LEU A 33 -18.76 -12.43 1.13
C LEU A 33 -18.05 -11.63 2.24
N GLN A 34 -17.91 -10.33 2.08
CA GLN A 34 -17.06 -9.52 2.97
C GLN A 34 -17.81 -8.91 4.15
N SER A 35 -19.09 -8.55 4.01
CA SER A 35 -19.81 -7.87 5.10
C SER A 35 -19.84 -8.67 6.42
N PRO A 36 -20.12 -9.99 6.45
CA PRO A 36 -20.05 -10.76 7.69
C PRO A 36 -18.63 -10.85 8.26
N MET A 37 -17.63 -10.99 7.37
CA MET A 37 -16.23 -11.11 7.78
C MET A 37 -15.68 -9.79 8.33
N TYR A 38 -16.12 -8.64 7.81
CA TYR A 38 -15.76 -7.34 8.38
C TYR A 38 -16.25 -7.18 9.81
N LEU A 39 -17.45 -7.67 10.14
CA LEU A 39 -17.95 -7.62 11.51
C LEU A 39 -17.09 -8.48 12.44
N VAL A 40 -16.81 -9.73 12.05
CA VAL A 40 -15.95 -10.64 12.83
C VAL A 40 -14.55 -10.04 13.00
N ARG A 41 -13.98 -9.48 11.92
CA ARG A 41 -12.66 -8.85 11.93
C ARG A 41 -12.64 -7.59 12.80
N TRP A 42 -13.71 -6.80 12.80
CA TRP A 42 -13.85 -5.64 13.69
C TRP A 42 -13.83 -6.05 15.15
N ILE A 43 -14.59 -7.07 15.55
CA ILE A 43 -14.56 -7.61 16.91
C ILE A 43 -13.16 -8.13 17.27
N TYR A 44 -12.55 -8.91 16.37
CA TYR A 44 -11.17 -9.39 16.55
C TYR A 44 -10.19 -8.23 16.73
N ALA A 45 -10.28 -7.19 15.89
CA ALA A 45 -9.39 -6.04 15.95
C ALA A 45 -9.52 -5.28 17.27
N LEU A 46 -10.74 -5.12 17.81
CA LEU A 46 -10.94 -4.51 19.12
C LEU A 46 -10.24 -5.34 20.21
N VAL A 47 -10.51 -6.65 20.27
CA VAL A 47 -9.96 -7.53 21.31
C VAL A 47 -8.43 -7.63 21.18
N TYR A 48 -7.93 -7.85 19.98
CA TYR A 48 -6.49 -7.98 19.74
C TYR A 48 -5.76 -6.66 19.97
N SER A 49 -6.36 -5.53 19.64
CA SER A 49 -5.76 -4.22 19.94
C SER A 49 -5.66 -3.97 21.44
N LEU A 50 -6.65 -4.39 22.24
CA LEU A 50 -6.53 -4.34 23.71
C LEU A 50 -5.36 -5.19 24.21
N TYR A 51 -5.14 -6.37 23.64
CA TYR A 51 -3.98 -7.20 23.95
C TYR A 51 -2.66 -6.50 23.53
N LEU A 52 -2.60 -5.94 22.32
CA LEU A 52 -1.41 -5.24 21.82
C LEU A 52 -1.02 -4.06 22.72
N MET A 53 -1.98 -3.38 23.35
CA MET A 53 -1.71 -2.27 24.27
C MET A 53 -0.72 -2.63 25.40
N LEU A 54 -0.57 -3.90 25.74
CA LEU A 54 0.38 -4.39 26.75
C LEU A 54 1.83 -4.47 26.23
N PHE A 55 2.03 -4.48 24.91
CA PHE A 55 3.31 -4.74 24.26
C PHE A 55 3.77 -3.62 23.31
N VAL A 56 2.93 -2.60 23.08
CA VAL A 56 3.30 -1.47 22.23
C VAL A 56 4.41 -0.65 22.87
N ARG A 57 5.40 -0.26 22.06
CA ARG A 57 6.53 0.59 22.47
C ARG A 57 6.71 1.76 21.52
N ALA A 58 7.39 2.82 21.97
CA ALA A 58 7.74 3.92 21.08
C ALA A 58 8.65 3.46 19.93
N PRO A 59 8.55 4.07 18.74
CA PRO A 59 9.47 3.83 17.64
C PRO A 59 10.87 4.41 17.93
N ASN A 60 11.88 3.82 17.32
CA ASN A 60 13.26 4.30 17.26
C ASN A 60 13.72 4.46 15.80
N ASP A 61 14.96 4.94 15.61
CA ASP A 61 15.57 5.13 14.29
C ASP A 61 15.49 3.87 13.41
N SER A 62 15.84 2.71 13.96
CA SER A 62 15.80 1.43 13.23
C SER A 62 14.39 1.07 12.79
N ASP A 63 13.36 1.32 13.61
CA ASP A 63 11.98 1.02 13.23
C ASP A 63 11.51 1.88 12.05
N VAL A 64 11.88 3.17 12.06
CA VAL A 64 11.55 4.11 10.97
C VAL A 64 12.22 3.66 9.68
N VAL A 65 13.52 3.38 9.73
CA VAL A 65 14.29 2.99 8.55
C VAL A 65 13.88 1.61 8.05
N GLU A 66 13.66 0.64 8.94
CA GLU A 66 13.16 -0.69 8.57
C GLU A 66 11.79 -0.59 7.88
N TYR A 67 10.86 0.21 8.42
CA TYR A 67 9.56 0.43 7.79
C TYR A 67 9.69 1.03 6.39
N ILE A 68 10.58 1.99 6.20
CA ILE A 68 10.84 2.59 4.89
C ILE A 68 11.45 1.55 3.94
N GLU A 69 12.53 0.89 4.35
CA GLU A 69 13.32 -0.03 3.51
C GLU A 69 12.58 -1.32 3.15
N THR A 70 11.56 -1.69 3.93
CA THR A 70 10.75 -2.89 3.70
C THR A 70 9.41 -2.61 3.02
N THR A 71 9.03 -1.34 2.83
CA THR A 71 7.80 -0.96 2.09
C THR A 71 8.14 -0.30 0.77
N THR A 72 7.12 0.07 0.00
CA THR A 72 7.30 0.85 -1.22
C THR A 72 7.99 2.19 -1.05
N LEU A 73 8.04 2.74 0.16
CA LEU A 73 8.85 3.91 0.47
C LEU A 73 10.34 3.70 0.19
N ALA A 74 10.82 2.45 0.19
CA ALA A 74 12.21 2.11 -0.13
C ALA A 74 12.63 2.64 -1.51
N MET A 75 11.67 2.80 -2.42
CA MET A 75 11.92 3.31 -3.74
C MET A 75 12.22 4.82 -3.79
N LEU A 76 12.01 5.55 -2.68
CA LEU A 76 12.38 6.96 -2.54
C LEU A 76 13.80 7.15 -2.05
N ILE A 77 14.45 6.10 -1.56
CA ILE A 77 15.81 6.13 -1.01
C ILE A 77 16.80 6.46 -2.13
N ARG A 78 17.68 7.42 -1.87
CA ARG A 78 18.81 7.78 -2.74
C ARG A 78 20.10 7.78 -1.92
N PRO A 79 21.26 7.44 -2.50
CA PRO A 79 22.54 7.73 -1.85
C PRO A 79 22.64 9.21 -1.54
N ALA A 80 23.21 9.56 -0.38
CA ALA A 80 23.33 10.94 0.02
C ALA A 80 24.22 11.75 -0.93
N SER A 81 23.86 13.02 -1.16
CA SER A 81 24.57 13.88 -2.13
C SER A 81 25.97 14.29 -1.71
N ASN A 82 26.40 13.96 -0.48
CA ASN A 82 27.71 14.30 0.07
C ASN A 82 28.83 13.31 -0.31
N GLY A 83 28.53 12.30 -1.14
CA GLY A 83 29.51 11.32 -1.59
C GLY A 83 29.84 10.22 -0.58
N ARG A 84 29.12 10.14 0.55
CA ARG A 84 29.25 9.04 1.51
C ARG A 84 28.40 7.86 1.11
N SER A 85 29.00 6.68 1.07
CA SER A 85 28.32 5.44 0.66
C SER A 85 27.47 4.81 1.76
N ASP A 86 27.59 5.27 3.00
CA ASP A 86 26.84 4.79 4.17
C ASP A 86 25.62 5.65 4.53
N GLU A 87 25.41 6.76 3.82
CA GLU A 87 24.35 7.74 4.07
C GLU A 87 23.34 7.77 2.92
N TYR A 88 22.08 7.97 3.28
CA TYR A 88 20.95 7.95 2.37
C TYR A 88 20.01 9.11 2.63
N ASP A 89 19.44 9.64 1.55
CA ASP A 89 18.48 10.73 1.55
C ASP A 89 17.13 10.23 0.99
N ILE A 90 16.06 10.73 1.60
CA ILE A 90 14.69 10.65 1.09
C ILE A 90 14.18 12.08 1.05
N THR A 91 13.59 12.47 -0.07
CA THR A 91 12.96 13.78 -0.22
C THR A 91 11.67 13.63 -1.00
N VAL A 92 10.59 14.14 -0.43
CA VAL A 92 9.30 14.28 -1.10
C VAL A 92 8.94 15.76 -1.09
N ASN A 93 8.60 16.25 -2.28
CA ASN A 93 8.14 17.62 -2.49
C ASN A 93 6.76 17.60 -3.13
N ASP A 94 6.05 18.73 -3.03
CA ASP A 94 4.74 18.91 -3.63
C ASP A 94 3.66 17.89 -3.19
N CYS A 95 3.76 17.39 -1.96
CA CYS A 95 2.76 16.52 -1.38
C CYS A 95 1.43 17.28 -1.16
N LYS A 96 0.30 16.67 -1.50
CA LYS A 96 -1.04 17.26 -1.44
C LYS A 96 -1.87 16.77 -0.25
N LEU A 97 -1.27 16.00 0.65
CA LEU A 97 -1.99 15.38 1.76
C LEU A 97 -2.40 16.40 2.82
N ARG A 98 -3.62 16.26 3.31
CA ARG A 98 -4.17 17.08 4.39
C ARG A 98 -4.73 16.20 5.49
N ALA A 99 -4.36 16.48 6.72
CA ALA A 99 -4.90 15.86 7.90
C ALA A 99 -5.99 16.75 8.54
N THR A 100 -6.84 16.14 9.37
CA THR A 100 -7.86 16.84 10.15
C THR A 100 -7.30 18.01 10.94
N GLY A 101 -8.03 19.13 11.02
CA GLY A 101 -7.56 20.33 11.74
C GLY A 101 -6.63 21.21 10.90
N ASP A 102 -6.81 21.19 9.57
CA ASP A 102 -6.14 22.06 8.60
C ASP A 102 -4.60 21.90 8.55
N TYR A 103 -4.10 20.73 8.92
CA TYR A 103 -2.68 20.41 8.78
C TYR A 103 -2.39 19.87 7.38
N GLU A 104 -1.36 20.42 6.73
CA GLU A 104 -0.97 20.04 5.36
C GLU A 104 0.44 19.46 5.37
N LEU A 105 0.64 18.31 4.73
CA LEU A 105 1.96 17.75 4.47
C LEU A 105 2.34 18.16 3.05
N LYS A 106 3.27 19.11 2.92
CA LYS A 106 3.76 19.67 1.65
C LYS A 106 5.08 19.05 1.22
N SER A 107 5.93 18.78 2.20
CA SER A 107 7.22 18.14 1.96
C SER A 107 7.68 17.37 3.20
N LEU A 108 8.52 16.37 2.98
CA LEU A 108 9.29 15.72 4.01
C LEU A 108 10.68 15.38 3.47
N SER A 109 11.67 15.41 4.34
CA SER A 109 13.01 14.94 4.03
C SER A 109 13.59 14.19 5.21
N LEU A 110 14.26 13.08 4.92
CA LEU A 110 14.98 12.27 5.88
C LEU A 110 16.39 12.04 5.35
N ARG A 111 17.35 12.21 6.24
CA ARG A 111 18.70 11.71 6.06
C ARG A 111 19.02 10.72 7.15
N TYR A 112 19.51 9.56 6.76
CA TYR A 112 19.91 8.52 7.70
C TYR A 112 21.18 7.82 7.24
N LYS A 113 21.80 7.07 8.14
CA LYS A 113 22.95 6.22 7.82
C LYS A 113 22.72 4.81 8.31
N ASN A 114 23.23 3.84 7.57
CA ASN A 114 23.23 2.44 7.99
C ASN A 114 24.62 2.07 8.52
N GLY A 115 24.69 1.59 9.76
CA GLY A 115 25.93 1.20 10.41
C GLY A 115 25.84 -0.18 11.07
N LYS A 116 26.96 -0.64 11.63
CA LYS A 116 27.05 -1.91 12.37
C LYS A 116 26.07 -2.01 13.55
N ASN A 117 25.69 -0.86 14.12
CA ASN A 117 24.80 -0.77 15.28
C ASN A 117 23.33 -0.50 14.87
N GLY A 118 22.99 -0.69 13.60
CA GLY A 118 21.67 -0.36 13.05
C GLY A 118 21.65 0.98 12.33
N ALA A 119 20.44 1.38 11.95
CA ALA A 119 20.21 2.65 11.28
C ALA A 119 20.20 3.80 12.28
N GLN A 120 20.69 4.97 11.86
CA GLN A 120 20.63 6.20 12.64
C GLN A 120 20.06 7.32 11.79
N ILE A 121 19.03 7.99 12.29
CA ILE A 121 18.46 9.19 11.68
C ILE A 121 19.40 10.35 12.01
N LEU A 122 19.86 11.04 10.97
CA LEU A 122 20.73 12.21 11.11
C LEU A 122 19.91 13.48 11.17
N HIS A 123 18.98 13.64 10.23
CA HIS A 123 18.09 14.79 10.15
C HIS A 123 16.74 14.37 9.59
N PHE A 124 15.68 14.94 10.12
CA PHE A 124 14.36 14.84 9.53
C PHE A 124 13.67 16.19 9.54
N THR A 125 13.05 16.54 8.41
CA THR A 125 12.24 17.75 8.29
C THR A 125 10.86 17.41 7.76
N ARG A 126 9.85 18.11 8.29
CA ARG A 126 8.48 18.12 7.78
C ARG A 126 8.13 19.56 7.44
N ASN A 127 7.75 19.81 6.18
CA ASN A 127 7.51 21.15 5.64
C ASN A 127 8.70 22.11 5.88
N GLY A 128 9.92 21.61 5.80
CA GLY A 128 11.15 22.38 6.06
C GLY A 128 11.45 22.67 7.54
N VAL A 129 10.61 22.22 8.47
CA VAL A 129 10.84 22.36 9.93
C VAL A 129 11.43 21.07 10.48
N GLU A 130 12.50 21.19 11.27
CA GLU A 130 13.14 20.05 11.93
C GLU A 130 12.22 19.44 12.99
N VAL A 131 12.09 18.12 12.99
CA VAL A 131 11.29 17.37 13.96
C VAL A 131 12.16 16.28 14.57
N GLY A 132 12.36 16.34 15.90
CA GLY A 132 13.17 15.38 16.65
C GLY A 132 12.38 14.27 17.36
N ASP A 133 11.05 14.35 17.42
CA ASP A 133 10.22 13.32 18.07
C ASP A 133 10.03 12.10 17.16
N MET A 134 10.56 10.95 17.55
CA MET A 134 10.49 9.72 16.74
C MET A 134 9.07 9.26 16.44
N SER A 135 8.12 9.49 17.36
CA SER A 135 6.73 9.11 17.11
C SER A 135 6.15 9.96 15.98
N GLN A 136 6.46 11.26 15.92
CA GLN A 136 6.06 12.14 14.83
C GLN A 136 6.76 11.80 13.52
N ILE A 137 8.05 11.46 13.54
CA ILE A 137 8.78 11.04 12.34
C ILE A 137 8.12 9.79 11.76
N PHE A 138 7.95 8.74 12.58
CA PHE A 138 7.31 7.51 12.16
C PHE A 138 5.87 7.77 11.66
N SER A 139 5.09 8.54 12.42
CA SER A 139 3.71 8.88 12.04
C SER A 139 3.66 9.64 10.71
N THR A 140 4.64 10.50 10.43
CA THR A 140 4.70 11.25 9.16
C THR A 140 4.98 10.32 7.98
N PHE A 141 5.93 9.38 8.11
CA PHE A 141 6.18 8.37 7.08
C PHE A 141 5.02 7.41 6.89
N TYR A 142 4.40 6.95 7.99
CA TYR A 142 3.22 6.10 7.95
C TYR A 142 2.04 6.81 7.29
N PHE A 143 1.79 8.07 7.64
CA PHE A 143 0.75 8.90 7.02
C PHE A 143 1.02 9.09 5.53
N TYR A 144 2.25 9.44 5.15
CA TYR A 144 2.62 9.58 3.75
C TYR A 144 2.48 8.26 2.97
N HIS A 145 2.96 7.15 3.50
CA HIS A 145 2.82 5.84 2.86
C HIS A 145 1.35 5.47 2.65
N ILE A 146 0.54 5.46 3.71
CA ILE A 146 -0.84 4.97 3.68
C ILE A 146 -1.78 5.88 2.88
N TYR A 147 -1.51 7.19 2.80
CA TYR A 147 -2.41 8.15 2.17
C TYR A 147 -1.90 8.75 0.85
N SER A 148 -0.61 8.69 0.56
CA SER A 148 -0.05 9.10 -0.74
C SER A 148 0.36 7.87 -1.55
N PHE A 149 1.42 7.20 -1.13
CA PHE A 149 2.06 6.19 -1.97
C PHE A 149 1.14 5.00 -2.24
N HIS A 150 0.55 4.44 -1.19
CA HIS A 150 -0.30 3.26 -1.25
C HIS A 150 -1.59 3.49 -2.08
N PRO A 151 -2.35 4.60 -1.92
CA PRO A 151 -3.47 4.92 -2.80
C PRO A 151 -3.10 5.10 -4.27
N LYS A 152 -1.88 5.55 -4.58
CA LYS A 152 -1.43 5.60 -5.97
C LYS A 152 -1.22 4.20 -6.55
N ILE A 153 -0.81 3.19 -5.77
CA ILE A 153 -0.79 1.77 -6.20
C ILE A 153 -2.20 1.28 -6.51
N HIS A 154 -3.18 1.62 -5.66
CA HIS A 154 -4.60 1.32 -5.86
C HIS A 154 -5.15 1.93 -7.15
N SER A 155 -4.67 3.11 -7.55
CA SER A 155 -5.14 3.79 -8.77
C SER A 155 -4.91 2.96 -10.06
N PHE A 156 -3.88 2.10 -10.09
CA PHE A 156 -3.65 1.16 -11.20
C PHE A 156 -4.67 0.01 -11.22
N SER A 157 -5.16 -0.39 -10.05
CA SER A 157 -6.03 -1.57 -9.92
C SER A 157 -7.36 -1.38 -10.62
N ASN A 158 -7.97 -0.19 -10.55
CA ASN A 158 -9.26 0.09 -11.18
C ASN A 158 -9.19 -0.13 -12.70
N GLY A 159 -8.19 0.47 -13.34
CA GLY A 159 -8.02 0.36 -14.78
C GLY A 159 -7.73 -1.09 -15.22
N VAL A 160 -6.93 -1.83 -14.46
CA VAL A 160 -6.64 -3.26 -14.74
C VAL A 160 -7.90 -4.10 -14.66
N VAL A 161 -8.68 -3.92 -13.59
CA VAL A 161 -9.92 -4.68 -13.38
C VAL A 161 -10.92 -4.40 -14.51
N ARG A 162 -11.07 -3.13 -14.91
CA ARG A 162 -11.91 -2.77 -16.06
C ARG A 162 -11.44 -3.43 -17.33
N TYR A 163 -10.15 -3.36 -17.64
CA TYR A 163 -9.61 -4.02 -18.83
C TYR A 163 -9.93 -5.52 -18.82
N ILE A 164 -9.68 -6.21 -17.71
CA ILE A 164 -9.93 -7.66 -17.57
C ILE A 164 -11.40 -7.98 -17.83
N VAL A 165 -12.32 -7.21 -17.24
CA VAL A 165 -13.77 -7.46 -17.34
C VAL A 165 -14.30 -7.09 -18.73
N ASP A 166 -13.95 -5.92 -19.24
CA ASP A 166 -14.50 -5.41 -20.50
C ASP A 166 -13.94 -6.16 -21.73
N HIS A 167 -12.77 -6.80 -21.61
CA HIS A 167 -12.17 -7.65 -22.66
C HIS A 167 -12.29 -9.17 -22.38
N ASP A 168 -13.04 -9.58 -21.35
CA ASP A 168 -13.23 -10.99 -20.97
C ASP A 168 -11.91 -11.78 -20.85
N VAL A 169 -10.92 -11.21 -20.15
CA VAL A 169 -9.61 -11.86 -19.94
C VAL A 169 -9.74 -12.96 -18.87
N LYS A 170 -10.27 -14.12 -19.28
CA LYS A 170 -10.63 -15.25 -18.39
C LYS A 170 -9.52 -15.73 -17.47
N THR A 171 -8.28 -15.65 -17.95
CA THR A 171 -7.06 -16.03 -17.22
C THR A 171 -6.88 -15.21 -15.95
N LEU A 172 -7.35 -13.95 -15.93
CA LEU A 172 -7.11 -12.98 -14.87
C LEU A 172 -8.36 -12.62 -14.04
N LEU A 173 -9.47 -13.34 -14.19
CA LEU A 173 -10.74 -12.98 -13.51
C LEU A 173 -10.63 -12.91 -11.98
N GLU A 174 -9.76 -13.67 -11.33
CA GLU A 174 -9.54 -13.64 -9.87
C GLU A 174 -8.97 -12.31 -9.38
N SER A 175 -8.29 -11.56 -10.24
CA SER A 175 -7.81 -10.21 -9.94
C SER A 175 -8.93 -9.18 -9.84
N THR A 176 -10.16 -9.53 -10.23
CA THR A 176 -11.28 -8.58 -10.24
C THR A 176 -12.09 -8.54 -8.95
N TYR A 177 -11.95 -9.54 -8.07
CA TYR A 177 -12.98 -9.90 -7.09
C TYR A 177 -13.38 -8.79 -6.10
N THR A 178 -12.44 -7.96 -5.67
CA THR A 178 -12.65 -7.04 -4.53
C THR A 178 -12.28 -5.60 -4.83
N SER A 179 -11.40 -5.36 -5.80
CA SER A 179 -10.68 -4.11 -6.01
C SER A 179 -11.60 -2.90 -6.20
N ILE A 180 -12.49 -2.93 -7.21
CA ILE A 180 -13.38 -1.81 -7.51
C ILE A 180 -14.42 -1.59 -6.38
N PRO A 181 -15.14 -2.63 -5.88
CA PRO A 181 -16.06 -2.45 -4.75
C PRO A 181 -15.41 -1.86 -3.50
N LEU A 182 -14.17 -2.21 -3.24
CA LEU A 182 -13.38 -1.75 -2.09
C LEU A 182 -12.99 -0.29 -2.23
N HIS A 183 -12.53 0.14 -3.41
CA HIS A 183 -12.24 1.56 -3.68
C HIS A 183 -13.52 2.41 -3.62
N TYR A 184 -14.62 1.88 -4.13
CA TYR A 184 -15.92 2.54 -3.98
C TYR A 184 -16.28 2.73 -2.51
N SER A 185 -16.12 1.70 -1.68
CA SER A 185 -16.34 1.80 -0.24
C SER A 185 -15.41 2.82 0.42
N LEU A 186 -14.12 2.81 0.06
CA LEU A 186 -13.12 3.75 0.57
C LEU A 186 -13.48 5.21 0.26
N LEU A 187 -13.97 5.52 -0.95
CA LEU A 187 -14.24 6.90 -1.35
C LEU A 187 -15.67 7.37 -1.02
N HIS A 188 -16.64 6.46 -0.96
CA HIS A 188 -18.06 6.84 -0.94
C HIS A 188 -18.85 6.29 0.24
N SER A 189 -18.26 5.46 1.10
CA SER A 189 -18.97 4.89 2.25
C SER A 189 -18.80 5.71 3.52
N SER A 190 -19.82 5.72 4.37
CA SER A 190 -19.75 6.29 5.73
C SER A 190 -18.78 5.53 6.63
N VAL A 191 -18.53 4.25 6.35
CA VAL A 191 -17.54 3.44 7.08
C VAL A 191 -16.12 3.57 6.52
N SER A 192 -15.88 4.50 5.59
CA SER A 192 -14.54 4.78 5.08
C SER A 192 -13.57 5.15 6.21
N PRO A 193 -12.32 4.67 6.18
CA PRO A 193 -11.25 5.15 7.07
C PRO A 193 -10.86 6.61 6.83
N LEU A 194 -11.15 7.16 5.65
CA LEU A 194 -10.76 8.52 5.31
C LEU A 194 -11.70 9.50 6.01
N GLN A 195 -11.17 10.61 6.49
CA GLN A 195 -12.00 11.64 7.10
C GLN A 195 -12.78 12.38 6.02
N TRP A 196 -14.09 12.50 6.21
CA TRP A 196 -14.99 13.38 5.45
C TRP A 196 -16.28 13.64 6.26
N GLU A 197 -17.11 14.58 5.79
CA GLU A 197 -18.39 14.92 6.44
C GLU A 197 -19.39 13.74 6.39
N GLY A 198 -19.46 12.96 7.47
CA GLY A 198 -20.32 11.76 7.55
C GLY A 198 -19.56 10.45 7.74
N ALA A 199 -18.23 10.49 7.81
CA ALA A 199 -17.42 9.34 8.22
C ALA A 199 -17.72 8.93 9.67
N VAL A 200 -18.09 7.66 9.89
CA VAL A 200 -18.34 7.08 11.22
C VAL A 200 -17.18 6.21 11.71
N SER A 201 -16.17 5.96 10.89
CA SER A 201 -14.99 5.13 11.23
C SER A 201 -14.26 5.60 12.49
N THR A 202 -14.17 6.91 12.72
CA THR A 202 -13.61 7.49 13.95
C THR A 202 -14.38 7.03 15.20
N ARG A 203 -15.72 6.95 15.12
CA ARG A 203 -16.56 6.42 16.21
C ARG A 203 -16.42 4.92 16.37
N LEU A 204 -16.07 4.21 15.30
CA LEU A 204 -15.81 2.77 15.29
C LEU A 204 -14.37 2.42 15.69
N GLY A 205 -13.54 3.42 16.00
CA GLY A 205 -12.18 3.24 16.53
C GLY A 205 -11.11 2.94 15.49
N TYR A 206 -11.36 3.19 14.20
CA TYR A 206 -10.37 3.00 13.12
C TYR A 206 -10.36 4.17 12.12
N GLY A 207 -10.91 5.32 12.49
CA GLY A 207 -10.86 6.52 11.65
C GLY A 207 -9.42 7.00 11.48
N GLY A 208 -9.01 7.17 10.23
CA GLY A 208 -7.77 7.83 9.86
C GLY A 208 -7.84 9.35 10.06
N SER A 209 -6.69 10.00 10.03
CA SER A 209 -6.57 11.45 10.16
C SER A 209 -6.62 12.17 8.81
N CYS A 210 -6.42 11.46 7.68
CA CYS A 210 -6.31 12.07 6.37
C CYS A 210 -7.68 12.39 5.75
N ILE A 211 -7.79 13.57 5.16
CA ILE A 211 -9.00 14.05 4.49
C ILE A 211 -9.13 13.35 3.14
N ARG A 212 -10.29 12.78 2.86
CA ARG A 212 -10.58 12.02 1.63
C ARG A 212 -10.22 12.78 0.36
N GLU A 213 -10.61 14.04 0.28
CA GLU A 213 -10.40 14.89 -0.89
C GLU A 213 -8.91 15.06 -1.18
N SER A 214 -8.08 15.15 -0.13
CA SER A 214 -6.62 15.25 -0.27
C SER A 214 -5.98 13.96 -0.77
N VAL A 215 -6.51 12.78 -0.40
CA VAL A 215 -6.06 11.48 -0.95
C VAL A 215 -6.38 11.40 -2.44
N VAL A 216 -7.57 11.85 -2.85
CA VAL A 216 -7.96 11.88 -4.26
C VAL A 216 -7.07 12.84 -5.05
N GLU A 217 -6.77 14.01 -4.50
CA GLU A 217 -5.85 14.98 -5.10
C GLU A 217 -4.43 14.41 -5.22
N GLU A 218 -3.89 13.88 -4.12
CA GLU A 218 -2.56 13.28 -4.08
C GLU A 218 -2.43 12.06 -5.00
N SER A 219 -3.49 11.27 -5.17
CA SER A 219 -3.47 10.12 -6.09
C SER A 219 -3.23 10.51 -7.55
N LYS A 220 -3.46 11.78 -7.92
CA LYS A 220 -3.17 12.33 -9.25
C LYS A 220 -1.73 12.83 -9.36
N ASN A 221 -1.06 13.05 -8.23
CA ASN A 221 0.34 13.45 -8.17
C ASN A 221 1.26 12.23 -8.35
N MET A 222 1.46 11.82 -9.61
CA MET A 222 2.19 10.60 -9.97
C MET A 222 3.69 10.80 -10.11
N ASP A 223 4.25 11.97 -9.79
CA ASP A 223 5.65 12.29 -10.06
C ASP A 223 6.63 11.37 -9.31
N ASP A 224 6.32 11.00 -8.06
CA ASP A 224 7.11 10.02 -7.31
C ASP A 224 7.08 8.63 -7.97
N LEU A 225 5.93 8.24 -8.54
CA LEU A 225 5.75 6.97 -9.26
C LEU A 225 6.36 6.92 -10.65
N LYS A 226 6.52 8.05 -11.32
CA LYS A 226 7.24 8.10 -12.60
C LYS A 226 8.69 7.63 -12.43
N LEU A 227 9.30 7.92 -11.27
CA LEU A 227 10.62 7.40 -10.91
C LEU A 227 10.61 5.89 -10.56
N HIS A 228 9.44 5.31 -10.22
CA HIS A 228 9.24 3.88 -9.93
C HIS A 228 9.02 3.04 -11.18
N GLN A 229 8.31 3.57 -12.18
CA GLN A 229 8.15 2.91 -13.49
C GLN A 229 9.46 2.83 -14.26
N ALA A 230 10.38 3.77 -14.01
CA ALA A 230 11.75 3.70 -14.50
C ALA A 230 12.54 2.64 -13.69
N THR A 231 12.40 1.38 -14.07
CA THR A 231 13.13 0.19 -13.58
C THR A 231 14.67 0.31 -13.58
N PHE A 232 15.22 1.38 -14.14
CA PHE A 232 16.64 1.62 -14.41
C PHE A 232 17.56 1.66 -13.17
N ARG A 233 17.05 1.65 -11.94
CA ARG A 233 17.90 1.69 -10.74
C ARG A 233 17.65 0.59 -9.72
N TRP A 234 16.57 -0.19 -9.84
CA TRP A 234 16.26 -1.22 -8.83
C TRP A 234 17.29 -2.36 -8.85
N ASN A 235 17.82 -2.68 -10.02
CA ASN A 235 18.89 -3.66 -10.22
C ASN A 235 20.26 -3.20 -9.67
N ALA A 236 20.42 -1.93 -9.30
CA ALA A 236 21.66 -1.39 -8.74
C ALA A 236 21.71 -1.53 -7.20
N HIS A 237 20.64 -2.01 -6.56
CA HIS A 237 20.62 -2.33 -5.14
C HIS A 237 21.12 -3.75 -4.89
N GLY A 238 21.59 -4.03 -3.66
CA GLY A 238 22.05 -5.37 -3.28
C GLY A 238 20.93 -6.42 -3.42
N GLU A 239 21.31 -7.66 -3.74
CA GLU A 239 20.35 -8.74 -4.06
C GLU A 239 19.37 -9.04 -2.92
N ASP A 240 19.80 -8.84 -1.68
CA ASP A 240 18.98 -9.07 -0.49
C ASP A 240 17.97 -7.95 -0.19
N THR A 241 18.06 -6.81 -0.88
CA THR A 241 17.21 -5.65 -0.63
C THR A 241 15.78 -5.86 -1.13
N PHE A 242 14.82 -5.23 -0.45
CA PHE A 242 13.40 -5.28 -0.84
C PHE A 242 13.19 -4.78 -2.29
N VAL A 243 13.83 -3.68 -2.67
CA VAL A 243 13.72 -3.08 -4.01
C VAL A 243 14.26 -4.01 -5.10
N PHE A 244 15.38 -4.70 -4.86
CA PHE A 244 15.89 -5.68 -5.81
C PHE A 244 14.94 -6.88 -5.96
N LYS A 245 14.38 -7.38 -4.85
CA LYS A 245 13.38 -8.44 -4.89
C LYS A 245 12.15 -8.02 -5.70
N LEU A 246 11.64 -6.80 -5.51
CA LEU A 246 10.53 -6.26 -6.30
C LEU A 246 10.84 -6.23 -7.80
N PHE A 247 12.06 -5.85 -8.19
CA PHE A 247 12.52 -5.91 -9.58
C PHE A 247 12.46 -7.33 -10.15
N ARG A 248 13.01 -8.30 -9.42
CA ARG A 248 13.00 -9.72 -9.84
C ARG A 248 11.57 -10.28 -9.91
N MET A 249 10.69 -9.88 -9.00
CA MET A 249 9.27 -10.27 -9.02
C MET A 249 8.52 -9.67 -10.21
N LYS A 250 8.83 -8.44 -10.60
CA LYS A 250 8.28 -7.81 -11.81
C LYS A 250 8.71 -8.54 -13.08
N GLN A 251 9.99 -8.92 -13.18
CA GLN A 251 10.49 -9.74 -14.30
C GLN A 251 9.80 -11.10 -14.34
N ALA A 252 9.67 -11.78 -13.20
CA ALA A 252 8.95 -13.05 -13.11
C ALA A 252 7.49 -12.91 -13.59
N LEU A 253 6.79 -11.83 -13.21
CA LEU A 253 5.45 -11.56 -13.70
C LEU A 253 5.42 -11.35 -15.22
N GLN A 254 6.36 -10.58 -15.75
CA GLN A 254 6.49 -10.34 -17.19
C GLN A 254 6.64 -11.66 -17.97
N ASP A 255 7.55 -12.52 -17.53
CA ASP A 255 7.80 -13.82 -18.16
C ASP A 255 6.57 -14.74 -18.08
N VAL A 256 5.85 -14.73 -16.94
CA VAL A 256 4.61 -15.50 -16.79
C VAL A 256 3.52 -14.94 -17.71
N MET A 257 3.37 -13.62 -17.80
CA MET A 257 2.41 -13.00 -18.70
C MET A 257 2.67 -13.38 -20.16
N GLU A 258 3.92 -13.37 -20.61
CA GLU A 258 4.30 -13.78 -21.96
C GLU A 258 3.91 -15.24 -22.23
N ARG A 259 4.24 -16.16 -21.32
CA ARG A 259 3.88 -17.59 -21.45
C ARG A 259 2.38 -17.85 -21.53
N HIS A 260 1.58 -17.02 -20.86
CA HIS A 260 0.11 -17.15 -20.83
C HIS A 260 -0.58 -16.26 -21.87
N GLY A 261 0.16 -15.60 -22.77
CA GLY A 261 -0.39 -14.77 -23.83
C GLY A 261 -1.15 -13.53 -23.33
N ILE A 262 -0.77 -13.02 -22.16
CA ILE A 262 -1.38 -11.82 -21.56
C ILE A 262 -0.71 -10.57 -22.16
N ASP A 263 -1.54 -9.57 -22.48
CA ASP A 263 -1.09 -8.28 -22.98
C ASP A 263 -0.08 -7.63 -22.02
N GLN A 264 1.14 -7.37 -22.51
CA GLN A 264 2.24 -6.79 -21.75
C GLN A 264 1.94 -5.35 -21.31
N ASN A 265 0.96 -4.67 -21.92
CA ASN A 265 0.50 -3.36 -21.45
C ASN A 265 -0.14 -3.41 -20.06
N LEU A 266 -0.49 -4.61 -19.56
CA LEU A 266 -1.01 -4.80 -18.21
C LEU A 266 0.08 -4.97 -17.14
N LEU A 267 1.37 -5.04 -17.51
CA LEU A 267 2.44 -5.43 -16.59
C LEU A 267 2.51 -4.52 -15.37
N GLU A 268 2.57 -3.19 -15.56
CA GLU A 268 2.61 -2.25 -14.44
C GLU A 268 1.37 -2.37 -13.56
N GLY A 269 0.21 -2.48 -14.21
CA GLY A 269 -1.06 -2.59 -13.51
C GLY A 269 -1.13 -3.85 -12.64
N LEU A 270 -0.83 -5.01 -13.21
CA LEU A 270 -0.81 -6.29 -12.50
C LEU A 270 0.28 -6.33 -11.43
N PHE A 271 1.46 -5.79 -11.69
CA PHE A 271 2.53 -5.73 -10.70
C PHE A 271 2.11 -4.93 -9.46
N ASN A 272 1.56 -3.73 -9.66
CA ASN A 272 1.05 -2.88 -8.58
C ASN A 272 -0.11 -3.55 -7.84
N HIS A 273 -1.05 -4.11 -8.60
CA HIS A 273 -2.30 -4.68 -8.09
C HIS A 273 -2.11 -5.98 -7.29
N THR A 274 -1.20 -6.84 -7.74
CA THR A 274 -1.08 -8.24 -7.29
C THR A 274 0.05 -8.40 -6.28
N ILE A 275 1.19 -7.77 -6.57
CA ILE A 275 2.44 -7.96 -5.83
C ILE A 275 2.65 -6.78 -4.88
N LEU A 276 2.81 -5.57 -5.43
CA LEU A 276 3.26 -4.42 -4.65
C LEU A 276 2.29 -4.07 -3.51
N HIS A 277 1.00 -4.03 -3.85
CA HIS A 277 -0.09 -3.83 -2.90
C HIS A 277 0.00 -4.79 -1.70
N SER A 278 0.10 -6.10 -1.96
CA SER A 278 0.04 -7.11 -0.91
C SER A 278 1.30 -7.13 -0.04
N LEU A 279 2.46 -6.81 -0.63
CA LEU A 279 3.70 -6.64 0.11
C LEU A 279 3.65 -5.42 1.03
N ASP A 280 3.10 -4.29 0.59
CA ASP A 280 2.92 -3.10 1.45
C ASP A 280 2.06 -3.39 2.67
N HIS A 281 0.96 -4.13 2.50
CA HIS A 281 0.13 -4.58 3.62
C HIS A 281 0.90 -5.49 4.57
N HIS A 282 1.56 -6.52 4.04
CA HIS A 282 2.34 -7.43 4.87
C HIS A 282 3.40 -6.71 5.71
N GLN A 283 4.18 -5.84 5.06
CA GLN A 283 5.29 -5.14 5.70
C GLN A 283 4.81 -4.09 6.70
N SER A 284 3.73 -3.37 6.36
CA SER A 284 3.07 -2.47 7.31
C SER A 284 2.51 -3.20 8.53
N SER A 285 2.07 -4.45 8.37
CA SER A 285 1.57 -5.28 9.47
C SER A 285 2.67 -5.81 10.40
N GLN A 286 3.93 -5.85 9.98
CA GLN A 286 5.02 -6.23 10.88
C GLN A 286 5.24 -5.18 11.99
N GLN A 287 4.83 -3.94 11.74
CA GLN A 287 5.00 -2.81 12.66
C GLN A 287 3.86 -2.65 13.67
N LEU A 288 3.08 -3.70 13.95
CA LEU A 288 1.93 -3.68 14.87
C LEU A 288 2.28 -3.33 16.34
N ARG A 289 3.55 -3.48 16.74
CA ARG A 289 4.01 -3.24 18.12
C ARG A 289 4.52 -1.83 18.36
N LEU A 290 4.43 -0.94 17.36
CA LEU A 290 4.83 0.45 17.54
C LEU A 290 3.68 1.29 18.09
N ARG A 291 4.01 2.22 18.98
CA ARG A 291 3.11 3.15 19.63
C ARG A 291 3.29 4.53 19.01
N PHE A 292 2.36 4.92 18.14
CA PHE A 292 2.35 6.22 17.48
C PHE A 292 0.90 6.64 17.19
N ALA A 293 0.68 7.92 16.88
CA ALA A 293 -0.63 8.44 16.53
C ALA A 293 -0.83 8.43 15.00
N LEU A 294 -2.03 8.12 14.52
CA LEU A 294 -2.34 8.23 13.08
C LEU A 294 -2.25 9.68 12.58
N HIS A 295 -2.31 10.68 13.47
CA HIS A 295 -2.16 12.08 13.12
C HIS A 295 -0.70 12.52 13.30
N PRO A 296 0.01 12.93 12.23
CA PRO A 296 1.46 13.07 12.29
C PRO A 296 1.95 14.27 13.12
N TRP A 297 1.10 15.28 13.36
CA TRP A 297 1.44 16.44 14.21
C TRP A 297 1.22 16.22 15.71
N GLU A 298 0.66 15.08 16.13
CA GLU A 298 0.48 14.79 17.55
C GLU A 298 1.83 14.54 18.23
N THR A 299 2.09 15.21 19.34
CA THR A 299 3.29 14.97 20.15
C THR A 299 3.01 13.84 21.14
N GLY A 300 3.80 12.77 21.09
CA GLY A 300 3.55 11.58 21.90
C GLY A 300 2.36 10.75 21.40
N CYS A 301 1.85 9.85 22.24
CA CYS A 301 0.73 8.99 21.88
C CYS A 301 -0.02 8.54 23.14
N THR A 302 -1.25 9.05 23.30
CA THR A 302 -2.18 8.66 24.37
C THR A 302 -2.62 7.20 24.20
N THR A 303 -3.16 6.60 25.26
CA THR A 303 -3.67 5.22 25.23
C THR A 303 -4.80 5.07 24.21
N TYR A 304 -5.66 6.08 24.08
CA TYR A 304 -6.72 6.09 23.07
C TYR A 304 -6.15 6.14 21.64
N GLN A 305 -5.17 7.03 21.38
CA GLN A 305 -4.51 7.11 20.08
C GLN A 305 -3.81 5.79 19.73
N ALA A 306 -3.06 5.20 20.66
CA ALA A 306 -2.39 3.92 20.45
C ALA A 306 -3.37 2.77 20.18
N PHE A 307 -4.52 2.77 20.87
CA PHE A 307 -5.58 1.81 20.64
C PHE A 307 -6.19 1.98 19.24
N ASN A 308 -6.57 3.20 18.86
CA ASN A 308 -7.10 3.52 17.53
C ASN A 308 -6.10 3.13 16.43
N THR A 309 -4.82 3.52 16.55
CA THR A 309 -3.75 3.11 15.63
C THR A 309 -3.63 1.58 15.52
N SER A 310 -3.82 0.84 16.62
CA SER A 310 -3.77 -0.63 16.60
C SER A 310 -4.99 -1.22 15.89
N VAL A 311 -6.20 -0.72 16.17
CA VAL A 311 -7.41 -1.17 15.48
C VAL A 311 -7.32 -0.83 13.99
N PHE A 312 -6.88 0.38 13.64
CA PHE A 312 -6.59 0.78 12.26
C PHE A 312 -5.59 -0.17 11.63
N ARG A 313 -4.48 -0.53 12.27
CA ARG A 313 -3.51 -1.43 11.63
C ARG A 313 -4.05 -2.85 11.45
N VAL A 314 -4.77 -3.39 12.43
CA VAL A 314 -5.32 -4.75 12.35
C VAL A 314 -6.41 -4.86 11.29
N LEU A 315 -7.28 -3.85 11.21
CA LEU A 315 -8.30 -3.77 10.17
C LEU A 315 -7.69 -3.42 8.83
N MET A 316 -6.85 -2.38 8.81
CA MET A 316 -6.49 -1.68 7.59
C MET A 316 -5.21 -2.07 6.92
N THR A 317 -4.19 -2.35 7.70
CA THR A 317 -2.90 -2.77 7.13
C THR A 317 -2.72 -4.28 7.20
N GLY A 318 -3.41 -4.97 8.10
CA GLY A 318 -3.28 -6.41 8.30
C GLY A 318 -3.65 -7.24 7.06
N PRO A 319 -2.90 -8.31 6.75
CA PRO A 319 -3.03 -9.07 5.51
C PRO A 319 -4.16 -10.12 5.52
N THR A 320 -5.23 -9.97 6.32
CA THR A 320 -6.22 -11.05 6.51
C THR A 320 -7.59 -10.69 5.96
N LEU A 321 -7.93 -11.28 4.81
CA LEU A 321 -9.27 -11.24 4.23
C LEU A 321 -9.85 -12.63 4.15
N ASN A 322 -11.04 -12.76 4.75
CA ASN A 322 -11.97 -13.85 4.58
C ASN A 322 -11.35 -15.27 4.48
N PRO A 323 -11.25 -16.03 5.58
CA PRO A 323 -10.73 -17.40 5.55
C PRO A 323 -11.55 -18.34 4.65
N LEU A 324 -12.76 -17.94 4.25
CA LEU A 324 -13.65 -18.72 3.38
C LEU A 324 -13.40 -18.46 1.88
N ALA A 325 -12.62 -17.44 1.54
CA ALA A 325 -12.31 -17.09 0.15
C ALA A 325 -10.90 -16.49 0.01
N PRO A 326 -9.83 -17.25 0.34
CA PRO A 326 -8.46 -16.76 0.22
C PRO A 326 -8.14 -16.45 -1.25
N ASN A 327 -7.63 -15.25 -1.49
CA ASN A 327 -7.20 -14.77 -2.80
C ASN A 327 -5.67 -14.75 -2.93
N THR A 328 -4.94 -15.46 -2.07
CA THR A 328 -3.48 -15.62 -2.21
C THR A 328 -3.17 -16.41 -3.47
N LEU A 329 -2.02 -16.13 -4.11
CA LEU A 329 -1.64 -16.83 -5.33
C LEU A 329 -1.59 -18.35 -5.13
N ARG A 330 -1.12 -18.79 -3.96
CA ARG A 330 -1.04 -20.21 -3.58
C ARG A 330 -2.40 -20.90 -3.53
N SER A 331 -3.47 -20.20 -3.14
CA SER A 331 -4.80 -20.79 -2.98
C SER A 331 -5.61 -20.81 -4.27
N ILE A 332 -5.15 -20.14 -5.32
CA ILE A 332 -5.88 -20.04 -6.59
C ILE A 332 -5.46 -21.17 -7.53
N ASN A 333 -6.41 -22.07 -7.82
CA ASN A 333 -6.19 -23.20 -8.72
C ASN A 333 -6.37 -22.79 -10.19
N LYS A 334 -5.50 -21.92 -10.69
CA LYS A 334 -5.43 -21.55 -12.11
C LYS A 334 -3.99 -21.50 -12.61
N PRO A 335 -3.72 -21.90 -13.87
CA PRO A 335 -2.37 -22.02 -14.40
C PRO A 335 -1.52 -20.76 -14.25
N PHE A 336 -2.06 -19.59 -14.62
CA PHE A 336 -1.33 -18.32 -14.52
C PHE A 336 -0.84 -18.02 -13.09
N TYR A 337 -1.73 -18.10 -12.09
CA TYR A 337 -1.36 -17.77 -10.71
C TYR A 337 -0.48 -18.84 -10.06
N GLN A 338 -0.62 -20.11 -10.43
CA GLN A 338 0.27 -21.18 -9.99
C GLN A 338 1.68 -21.00 -10.56
N ASP A 339 1.80 -20.64 -11.83
CA ASP A 339 3.07 -20.32 -12.47
C ASP A 339 3.70 -19.10 -11.84
N LEU A 340 2.91 -18.03 -11.63
CA LEU A 340 3.37 -16.83 -10.96
C LEU A 340 3.87 -17.15 -9.54
N TYR A 341 3.11 -17.90 -8.74
CA TYR A 341 3.56 -18.32 -7.41
C TYR A 341 4.88 -19.10 -7.48
N ARG A 342 5.03 -20.04 -8.42
CA ARG A 342 6.27 -20.81 -8.58
C ARG A 342 7.47 -19.93 -8.95
N GLU A 343 7.30 -18.96 -9.83
CA GLU A 343 8.38 -18.04 -10.21
C GLU A 343 8.73 -17.06 -9.08
N LEU A 344 7.73 -16.47 -8.43
CA LEU A 344 7.95 -15.55 -7.30
C LEU A 344 8.60 -16.27 -6.11
N LYS A 345 8.27 -17.55 -5.87
CA LYS A 345 8.89 -18.36 -4.82
C LYS A 345 10.40 -18.55 -5.01
N LYS A 346 10.90 -18.49 -6.24
CA LYS A 346 12.36 -18.52 -6.51
C LYS A 346 13.04 -17.21 -6.12
N VAL A 347 12.30 -16.10 -6.07
CA VAL A 347 12.81 -14.79 -5.68
C VAL A 347 12.84 -14.64 -4.17
N ASP A 348 11.69 -14.85 -3.51
CA ASP A 348 11.60 -14.79 -2.04
C ASP A 348 10.46 -15.70 -1.54
N PRO A 349 10.81 -16.86 -0.93
CA PRO A 349 9.83 -17.80 -0.39
C PRO A 349 8.94 -17.24 0.73
N ASN A 350 9.38 -16.21 1.47
CA ASN A 350 8.60 -15.64 2.57
C ASN A 350 7.58 -14.63 2.04
N LEU A 351 8.00 -13.80 1.10
CA LEU A 351 7.14 -12.76 0.54
C LEU A 351 6.07 -13.34 -0.41
N VAL A 352 6.36 -14.43 -1.13
CA VAL A 352 5.40 -14.99 -2.08
C VAL A 352 4.09 -15.47 -1.43
N ASP A 353 4.14 -15.93 -0.19
CA ASP A 353 2.97 -16.49 0.51
C ASP A 353 1.91 -15.43 0.88
N VAL A 354 2.28 -14.15 0.81
CA VAL A 354 1.35 -13.02 1.06
C VAL A 354 0.88 -12.33 -0.22
N VAL A 355 1.41 -12.71 -1.38
CA VAL A 355 0.98 -12.15 -2.68
C VAL A 355 -0.42 -12.64 -3.01
N THR A 356 -1.27 -11.75 -3.52
CA THR A 356 -2.68 -12.03 -3.79
C THR A 356 -3.10 -11.65 -5.19
N ALA A 357 -4.05 -12.38 -5.79
CA ALA A 357 -4.54 -12.06 -7.12
C ALA A 357 -5.22 -10.69 -7.20
N SER A 358 -5.85 -10.25 -6.10
CA SER A 358 -6.61 -9.00 -6.02
C SER A 358 -6.30 -8.20 -4.75
N VAL A 359 -6.72 -6.93 -4.74
CA VAL A 359 -6.58 -6.03 -3.59
C VAL A 359 -7.21 -6.67 -2.35
N MET A 360 -6.43 -6.70 -1.28
CA MET A 360 -6.87 -7.15 0.02
C MET A 360 -7.36 -5.99 0.92
N TYR A 361 -8.65 -5.96 1.25
CA TYR A 361 -9.17 -5.30 2.45
C TYR A 361 -10.33 -6.02 3.13
#